data_AF-A0A350X7G3-F1
#
_entry.id   AF-A0A350X7G3-F1
#
_cell.length_a   1.000
_cell.length_b   1.000
_cell.length_c   1.000
_cell.angle_alpha   90.00
_cell.angle_beta   90.00
_cell.angle_gamma   90.00
#
_symmetry.space_group_name_H-M   'P 1'
#
loop_
_entity.id
_entity.type
_entity.pdbx_description
1 polymer ?
#
loop_
_entity_poly.entity_id
_entity_poly.type
_entity_poly.pdbx_seq_one_letter_code
_entity_poly.pdbx_strand_id
1 'polypeptide(L)'
;MQEDVLPEESEAKVEESKSPAPAQTVPTNKSEPKKRGRPAIGKRSDEAWIGRTFYVKRETDLDVEEALLQLQRRGIEIDKSELVNLLMSAWVKWQKGEDMETYISEVTPRLKSK
;
A
#
# COMPACT_ATOMS: atom_id res chain seq x y z
N MET A 1 -15.71 -56.28 22.48
CA MET A 1 -14.44 -56.89 22.07
C MET A 1 -13.83 -55.96 21.04
N GLN A 2 -12.66 -55.40 21.36
CA GLN A 2 -11.77 -54.69 20.45
C GLN A 2 -11.29 -55.65 19.36
N GLU A 3 -11.09 -55.14 18.13
CA GLU A 3 -9.86 -55.26 17.31
C GLU A 3 -9.91 -54.05 16.34
N ASP A 4 -9.27 -52.92 16.67
CA ASP A 4 -7.89 -52.55 16.31
C ASP A 4 -7.59 -52.61 14.81
N VAL A 5 -7.63 -51.43 14.16
CA VAL A 5 -7.00 -51.21 12.84
C VAL A 5 -5.97 -50.10 13.01
N LEU A 6 -4.71 -50.51 13.16
CA LEU A 6 -3.52 -49.69 12.95
C LEU A 6 -3.11 -49.78 11.47
N PRO A 7 -2.68 -48.68 10.83
CA PRO A 7 -1.80 -48.75 9.68
C PRO A 7 -0.37 -48.36 10.10
N GLU A 8 0.58 -49.28 9.92
CA GLU A 8 2.02 -49.00 10.02
C GLU A 8 2.76 -49.67 8.85
N GLU A 9 3.43 -48.86 8.02
CA GLU A 9 4.72 -49.09 7.31
C GLU A 9 4.94 -47.86 6.38
N SER A 10 5.73 -46.84 6.75
CA SER A 10 7.20 -46.69 6.69
C SER A 10 7.78 -46.83 5.25
N GLU A 11 8.18 -45.70 4.63
CA GLU A 11 9.57 -45.26 4.34
C GLU A 11 10.31 -46.14 3.28
N ALA A 12 11.06 -45.69 2.27
CA ALA A 12 11.61 -44.42 1.80
C ALA A 12 12.38 -44.68 0.46
N LYS A 13 13.06 -43.63 -0.08
CA LYS A 13 14.29 -43.66 -0.93
C LYS A 13 14.08 -43.83 -2.47
N VAL A 14 14.79 -43.20 -3.43
CA VAL A 14 16.04 -42.40 -3.51
C VAL A 14 15.97 -41.47 -4.75
N GLU A 15 16.68 -40.34 -4.70
CA GLU A 15 17.11 -39.47 -5.82
C GLU A 15 17.76 -40.19 -7.01
N GLU A 16 17.65 -39.65 -8.23
CA GLU A 16 18.79 -39.66 -9.16
C GLU A 16 18.80 -38.42 -10.08
N SER A 17 19.76 -37.54 -9.78
CA SER A 17 20.23 -36.40 -10.57
C SER A 17 20.95 -36.81 -11.85
N LYS A 18 20.65 -36.16 -12.98
CA LYS A 18 21.57 -36.05 -14.14
C LYS A 18 21.31 -34.81 -15.01
N SER A 19 22.26 -33.89 -14.97
CA SER A 19 22.62 -32.93 -16.03
C SER A 19 24.13 -33.14 -16.27
N PRO A 20 24.74 -32.91 -17.46
CA PRO A 20 24.66 -31.66 -18.21
C PRO A 20 24.78 -31.76 -19.76
N ALA A 21 24.42 -30.69 -20.50
CA ALA A 21 25.21 -30.11 -21.60
C ALA A 21 24.47 -28.92 -22.29
N PRO A 22 25.20 -27.94 -22.86
CA PRO A 22 24.74 -26.56 -23.05
C PRO A 22 24.36 -26.23 -24.49
N ALA A 23 23.33 -25.39 -24.68
CA ALA A 23 23.09 -24.75 -25.98
C ALA A 23 22.51 -23.34 -25.81
N GLN A 24 23.36 -22.37 -26.16
CA GLN A 24 23.05 -21.14 -26.90
C GLN A 24 22.33 -20.01 -26.15
N THR A 25 23.12 -18.99 -25.87
CA THR A 25 22.73 -17.62 -25.49
C THR A 25 21.95 -16.95 -26.62
N VAL A 26 20.63 -16.84 -26.46
CA VAL A 26 19.85 -15.77 -27.10
C VAL A 26 19.56 -14.69 -26.06
N PRO A 27 19.94 -13.42 -26.27
CA PRO A 27 19.48 -12.33 -25.42
C PRO A 27 18.04 -12.03 -25.78
N THR A 28 17.12 -12.89 -25.33
CA THR A 28 15.71 -12.52 -25.27
C THR A 28 15.61 -11.48 -24.16
N ASN A 29 15.46 -10.21 -24.54
CA ASN A 29 15.03 -9.14 -23.65
C ASN A 29 13.88 -9.68 -22.80
N LYS A 30 14.16 -9.99 -21.54
CA LYS A 30 13.15 -10.36 -20.55
C LYS A 30 12.38 -9.07 -20.26
N SER A 31 11.43 -8.73 -21.12
CA SER A 31 10.28 -7.96 -20.68
C SER A 31 9.65 -8.77 -19.55
N GLU A 32 9.80 -8.29 -18.32
CA GLU A 32 9.22 -8.94 -17.15
C GLU A 32 7.74 -9.22 -17.43
N PRO A 33 7.24 -10.44 -17.17
CA PRO A 33 5.84 -10.74 -17.41
C PRO A 33 5.00 -9.83 -16.49
N LYS A 34 4.25 -8.89 -17.09
CA LYS A 34 3.24 -8.10 -16.39
C LYS A 34 2.36 -9.09 -15.62
N LYS A 35 2.49 -9.09 -14.29
CA LYS A 35 1.71 -9.95 -13.40
C LYS A 35 0.23 -9.69 -13.68
N ARG A 36 -0.38 -10.61 -14.43
CA ARG A 36 -1.79 -10.60 -14.77
C ARG A 36 -2.57 -10.74 -13.46
N GLY A 37 -3.15 -9.64 -12.97
CA GLY A 37 -3.96 -9.67 -11.75
C GLY A 37 -4.00 -8.38 -10.92
N ARG A 38 -3.13 -7.39 -11.16
CA ARG A 38 -3.29 -6.08 -10.51
C ARG A 38 -4.07 -5.13 -11.42
N PRO A 39 -5.16 -4.50 -10.94
CA PRO A 39 -5.81 -3.42 -11.67
C PRO A 39 -4.76 -2.36 -12.04
N ALA A 40 -4.68 -2.00 -13.32
CA ALA A 40 -3.75 -1.01 -13.83
C ALA A 40 -4.08 0.43 -13.40
N ILE A 41 -5.13 0.59 -12.57
CA ILE A 41 -5.79 1.87 -12.33
C ILE A 41 -5.80 2.10 -10.81
N GLY A 42 -5.23 3.22 -10.38
CA GLY A 42 -5.21 3.67 -8.99
C GLY A 42 -3.81 4.05 -8.50
N LYS A 43 -3.75 4.66 -7.31
CA LYS A 43 -2.53 5.23 -6.70
C LYS A 43 -1.34 4.26 -6.59
N ARG A 44 -1.58 2.95 -6.61
CA ARG A 44 -0.52 1.92 -6.56
C ARG A 44 0.13 1.63 -7.91
N SER A 45 -0.45 2.12 -9.00
CA SER A 45 0.00 1.93 -10.37
C SER A 45 0.44 3.26 -11.00
N ASP A 46 0.27 4.37 -10.29
CA ASP A 46 0.68 5.72 -10.69
C ASP A 46 2.09 6.01 -10.18
N GLU A 47 2.99 6.39 -11.08
CA GLU A 47 4.40 6.71 -10.79
C GLU A 47 4.56 7.97 -9.92
N ALA A 48 3.55 8.85 -9.89
CA ALA A 48 3.55 10.03 -9.03
C ALA A 48 3.36 9.70 -7.53
N TRP A 49 2.94 8.47 -7.19
CA TRP A 49 2.65 8.06 -5.83
C TRP A 49 3.68 7.05 -5.31
N ILE A 50 4.20 7.32 -4.11
CA ILE A 50 5.12 6.41 -3.42
C ILE A 50 4.42 5.86 -2.17
N GLY A 51 4.26 4.53 -2.12
CA GLY A 51 3.75 3.84 -0.94
C GLY A 51 4.77 3.83 0.20
N ARG A 52 4.39 4.35 1.37
CA ARG A 52 5.18 4.31 2.60
C ARG A 52 4.32 3.80 3.75
N THR A 53 4.95 3.13 4.71
CA THR A 53 4.30 2.66 5.94
C THR A 53 4.86 3.46 7.12
N PHE A 54 3.99 3.92 8.00
CA PHE A 54 4.34 4.62 9.23
C PHE A 54 3.39 4.18 10.34
N TYR A 55 3.81 4.40 11.59
CA TYR A 55 2.98 4.13 12.76
C TYR A 55 2.32 5.42 13.22
N VAL A 56 1.02 5.36 13.48
CA VAL A 56 0.25 6.40 14.16
C VAL A 56 -0.37 5.84 15.42
N LYS A 57 -0.67 6.71 16.38
CA LYS A 57 -1.47 6.32 17.53
C LYS A 57 -2.87 5.93 17.06
N ARG A 58 -3.44 4.90 17.70
CA ARG A 58 -4.78 4.40 17.39
C ARG A 58 -5.85 5.48 17.51
N GLU A 59 -5.80 6.25 18.58
CA GLU A 59 -6.75 7.35 18.84
C GLU A 59 -6.73 8.36 17.68
N THR A 60 -5.54 8.78 17.26
CA THR A 60 -5.37 9.68 16.11
C THR A 60 -5.92 9.11 14.82
N ASP A 61 -5.75 7.81 14.57
CA ASP A 61 -6.28 7.18 13.36
C ASP A 61 -7.82 7.19 13.33
N LEU A 62 -8.45 6.94 14.48
CA LEU A 62 -9.92 7.00 14.63
C LEU A 62 -10.46 8.41 14.45
N ASP A 63 -9.83 9.41 15.06
CA ASP A 63 -10.24 10.81 14.95
C ASP A 63 -10.15 11.30 13.50
N VAL A 64 -9.11 10.87 12.78
CA VAL A 64 -8.94 11.20 11.36
C VAL A 64 -10.00 10.51 10.50
N GLU A 65 -10.33 9.25 10.76
CA GLU A 65 -11.41 8.57 10.04
C GLU A 65 -12.77 9.24 10.25
N GLU A 66 -13.07 9.67 11.48
CA GLU A 66 -14.28 10.42 11.77
C GLU A 66 -14.31 11.75 10.98
N ALA A 67 -13.22 12.50 11.00
CA ALA A 67 -13.12 13.77 10.26
C ALA A 67 -13.31 13.57 8.75
N LEU A 68 -12.69 12.53 8.16
CA LEU A 68 -12.85 12.19 6.75
C LEU A 68 -14.29 11.80 6.42
N LEU A 69 -14.97 11.05 7.30
CA LEU A 69 -16.37 10.72 7.13
C LEU A 69 -17.27 11.96 7.18
N GLN A 70 -16.97 12.91 8.07
CA GLN A 70 -17.68 14.19 8.13
C GLN A 70 -17.47 15.02 6.86
N LEU A 71 -16.27 15.03 6.28
CA LEU A 71 -15.97 15.69 5.00
C LEU A 71 -16.73 15.04 3.85
N GLN A 72 -16.76 13.71 3.79
CA GLN A 72 -17.50 12.96 2.78
C GLN A 72 -19.00 13.28 2.83
N ARG A 73 -19.58 13.40 4.02
CA ARG A 73 -20.99 13.83 4.20
C ARG A 73 -21.26 15.25 3.71
N ARG A 74 -20.24 16.11 3.65
CA ARG A 74 -20.31 17.46 3.08
C ARG A 74 -20.04 17.48 1.56
N GLY A 75 -19.88 16.31 0.94
CA GLY A 75 -19.56 16.17 -0.48
C GLY A 75 -18.09 16.35 -0.83
N ILE A 76 -17.20 16.37 0.16
CA ILE A 76 -15.74 16.45 -0.04
C ILE A 76 -15.17 15.04 0.07
N GLU A 77 -14.79 14.46 -1.06
CA GLU A 77 -14.21 13.12 -1.13
C GLU A 77 -12.68 13.22 -1.12
N ILE A 78 -12.09 12.92 0.03
CA ILE A 78 -10.63 12.88 0.24
C ILE A 78 -10.31 11.57 0.96
N ASP A 79 -9.27 10.87 0.52
CA ASP A 79 -8.77 9.69 1.24
C ASP A 79 -7.57 9.99 2.14
N LYS A 80 -7.20 9.01 2.99
CA LYS A 80 -6.05 9.15 3.90
C LYS A 80 -4.75 9.46 3.18
N SER A 81 -4.54 8.93 1.97
CA SER A 81 -3.28 9.15 1.24
C SER A 81 -3.19 10.59 0.74
N GLU A 82 -4.31 11.15 0.27
CA GLU A 82 -4.41 12.57 -0.10
C GLU A 82 -4.23 13.49 1.10
N LEU A 83 -4.89 13.19 2.23
CA LEU A 83 -4.70 13.96 3.46
C LEU A 83 -3.23 14.00 3.89
N VAL A 84 -2.56 12.84 3.92
CA VAL A 84 -1.14 12.76 4.30
C VAL A 84 -0.27 13.52 3.30
N ASN A 85 -0.53 13.38 2.00
CA ASN A 85 0.21 14.13 0.97
C ASN A 85 0.05 15.65 1.15
N LEU A 86 -1.17 16.12 1.42
CA LEU A 86 -1.47 17.54 1.67
C LEU A 86 -0.72 18.05 2.91
N LEU A 87 -0.75 17.31 4.02
CA LEU A 87 -0.06 17.67 5.27
C LEU A 87 1.45 17.72 5.08
N MET A 88 2.04 16.72 4.44
CA MET A 88 3.48 16.67 4.18
C MET A 88 3.92 17.80 3.23
N SER A 89 3.13 18.08 2.19
CA SER A 89 3.38 19.17 1.25
C SER A 89 3.32 20.53 1.96
N ALA A 90 2.32 20.74 2.81
CA ALA A 90 2.20 21.96 3.61
C ALA A 90 3.40 22.14 4.54
N TRP A 91 3.84 21.07 5.21
CA TRP A 91 5.01 21.10 6.08
C TRP A 91 6.29 21.47 5.32
N VAL A 92 6.53 20.90 4.14
CA VAL A 92 7.70 21.23 3.30
C VAL A 92 7.67 22.69 2.84
N LYS A 93 6.51 23.20 2.41
CA LYS A 93 6.35 24.61 2.01
C LYS A 93 6.59 25.58 3.16
N TRP A 94 6.08 25.24 4.34
CA TRP A 94 6.35 26.02 5.55
C TRP A 94 7.85 26.13 5.84
N GLN A 95 8.59 25.02 5.74
CA GLN A 95 10.04 25.03 5.94
C GLN A 95 10.78 25.92 4.92
N LYS A 96 10.19 26.20 3.76
CA LYS A 96 10.72 27.11 2.75
C LYS A 96 10.35 28.58 2.97
N GLY A 97 9.60 28.90 4.02
CA GLY A 97 9.15 30.26 4.32
C GLY A 97 7.96 30.73 3.48
N GLU A 98 7.22 29.81 2.87
CA GLU A 98 5.95 30.13 2.19
C GLU A 98 4.85 30.42 3.23
N ASP A 99 3.97 31.38 2.94
CA ASP A 99 2.94 31.85 3.87
C ASP A 99 1.86 30.76 4.08
N MET A 100 1.82 30.20 5.29
CA MET A 100 0.94 29.08 5.65
C MET A 100 -0.52 29.48 5.79
N GLU A 101 -0.81 30.77 6.00
CA GLU A 101 -2.14 31.23 6.40
C GLU A 101 -3.17 31.03 5.28
N THR A 102 -2.72 31.10 4.03
CA THR A 102 -3.52 30.84 2.82
C THR A 102 -3.89 29.36 2.67
N TYR A 103 -3.01 28.44 3.08
CA TYR A 103 -3.19 27.01 2.80
C TYR A 103 -4.00 26.28 3.89
N ILE A 104 -3.88 26.72 5.14
CA ILE A 104 -4.73 26.20 6.23
C ILE A 104 -6.21 26.53 5.95
N SER A 105 -6.51 27.67 5.33
CA SER A 105 -7.88 28.00 4.92
C SER A 105 -8.42 27.14 3.77
N GLU A 106 -7.56 26.59 2.91
CA GLU A 106 -7.97 25.68 1.83
C GLU A 106 -8.30 24.28 2.36
N VAL A 107 -7.57 23.80 3.36
CA VAL A 107 -7.74 22.44 3.93
C VAL A 107 -8.76 22.41 5.08
N THR A 108 -8.87 23.50 5.84
CA THR A 108 -9.88 23.65 6.88
C THR A 108 -10.72 24.88 6.58
N PRO A 109 -11.95 24.73 6.06
CA PRO A 109 -12.89 25.84 6.03
C PRO A 109 -13.16 26.18 7.49
N ARG A 110 -12.43 27.16 8.02
CA ARG A 110 -12.56 27.63 9.40
C ARG A 110 -14.04 27.85 9.65
N LEU A 111 -14.63 27.06 10.56
CA LEU A 111 -15.86 27.45 11.22
C LEU A 111 -15.56 28.80 11.84
N LYS A 112 -16.04 29.87 11.22
CA LYS A 112 -16.05 31.18 11.85
C LYS A 112 -16.92 31.02 13.08
N SER A 113 -16.30 30.88 14.25
CA SER A 113 -16.99 31.03 15.53
C SER A 113 -17.65 32.41 15.49
N LYS A 114 -18.97 32.41 15.63
CA LYS A 114 -19.79 33.61 15.74
C LYS A 114 -19.80 34.08 17.19
#